data_AF-A0A356EW36-F1
#
_entry.id   AF-A0A356EW36-F1
#
_cell.length_a   1.000
_cell.length_b   1.000
_cell.length_c   1.000
_cell.angle_alpha   90.00
_cell.angle_beta   90.00
_cell.angle_gamma   90.00
#
_symmetry.space_group_name_H-M   'P 1'
#
loop_
_entity.id
_entity.type
_entity.pdbx_description
1 polymer ?
#
loop_
_entity_poly.entity_id
_entity_poly.type
_entity_poly.pdbx_seq_one_letter_code
_entity_poly.pdbx_strand_id
1 'polypeptide(L)'
;MSLSDAETVNRRRLFSVGDVVRVKTGVSDPDFPNNDLDGWVGKIVERIETPATVQYLVQWSERTLSRFSSEFRESCEIDDFAIDLMWLLEEDLDAAHG
;
A
#
# COMPACT_ATOMS: atom_id res chain seq x y z
N MET A 1 -33.86 -21.58 12.07
CA MET A 1 -32.74 -21.66 11.10
C MET A 1 -31.94 -20.38 11.25
N SER A 2 -30.84 -20.40 11.99
CA SER A 2 -29.86 -19.29 11.99
C SER A 2 -29.01 -19.42 10.73
N LEU A 3 -28.97 -18.35 9.95
CA LEU A 3 -28.07 -18.24 8.82
C LEU A 3 -26.68 -17.87 9.36
N SER A 4 -25.78 -18.84 9.22
CA SER A 4 -24.35 -18.70 8.93
C SER A 4 -23.46 -17.92 9.91
N ASP A 5 -22.96 -18.64 10.91
CA ASP A 5 -21.54 -18.57 11.30
C ASP A 5 -20.67 -19.27 10.22
N ALA A 6 -20.70 -18.77 8.99
CA ALA A 6 -19.96 -19.31 7.85
C ALA A 6 -19.42 -18.12 7.04
N GLU A 7 -18.14 -17.92 6.81
CA GLU A 7 -16.93 -18.71 7.04
C GLU A 7 -15.86 -17.71 7.49
N THR A 8 -15.19 -17.94 8.62
CA THR A 8 -13.85 -17.36 8.78
C THR A 8 -12.97 -18.06 7.77
N VAL A 9 -12.99 -17.57 6.52
CA VAL A 9 -12.00 -17.96 5.52
C VAL A 9 -10.67 -17.66 6.18
N ASN A 10 -9.89 -18.71 6.45
CA ASN A 10 -8.50 -18.59 6.88
C ASN A 10 -7.71 -18.02 5.70
N ARG A 11 -7.91 -16.73 5.41
CA ARG A 11 -7.18 -16.01 4.37
C ARG A 11 -5.75 -15.92 4.85
N ARG A 12 -4.90 -16.72 4.21
CA ARG A 12 -3.45 -16.56 4.36
C ARG A 12 -3.10 -15.19 3.81
N ARG A 13 -2.75 -14.28 4.73
CA ARG A 13 -2.14 -13.00 4.41
C ARG A 13 -0.88 -13.25 3.62
N LEU A 14 -0.71 -12.52 2.53
CA LEU A 14 0.52 -12.61 1.75
C LEU A 14 1.68 -11.87 2.43
N PHE A 15 1.38 -10.83 3.22
CA PHE A 15 2.40 -9.96 3.79
C PHE A 15 2.20 -9.64 5.28
N SER A 16 3.31 -9.26 5.92
CA SER A 16 3.41 -8.84 7.32
C SER A 16 4.06 -7.47 7.45
N VAL A 17 3.82 -6.80 8.58
CA VAL A 17 4.58 -5.59 8.95
C VAL A 17 6.06 -5.94 8.96
N GLY A 18 6.85 -5.15 8.22
CA GLY A 18 8.26 -5.43 8.00
C GLY A 18 8.61 -5.84 6.57
N ASP A 19 7.66 -6.44 5.84
CA ASP A 19 7.92 -6.95 4.50
C ASP A 19 8.12 -5.81 3.51
N VAL A 20 9.05 -6.02 2.57
CA VAL A 20 9.27 -5.12 1.43
C VAL A 20 8.38 -5.57 0.28
N VAL A 21 7.62 -4.63 -0.26
CA VAL A 21 6.65 -4.87 -1.31
C VAL A 21 6.89 -3.94 -2.50
N ARG A 22 6.39 -4.37 -3.65
CA ARG A 22 6.36 -3.60 -4.89
C ARG A 22 4.93 -3.50 -5.38
N VAL A 23 4.54 -2.32 -5.82
CA VAL A 23 3.26 -2.08 -6.47
C VAL A 23 3.23 -2.70 -7.87
N LYS A 24 2.17 -3.42 -8.18
CA LYS A 24 1.93 -4.05 -9.49
C LYS A 24 1.76 -3.02 -10.59
N THR A 25 1.96 -3.46 -11.83
CA THR A 25 1.69 -2.66 -13.03
C THR A 25 0.19 -2.42 -13.20
N GLY A 26 -0.17 -1.18 -13.56
CA GLY A 26 -1.54 -0.73 -13.76
C GLY A 26 -2.24 -0.26 -12.47
N VAL A 27 -1.51 -0.14 -11.37
CA VAL A 27 -2.06 0.39 -10.11
C VAL A 27 -1.77 1.88 -10.04
N SER A 28 -2.83 2.66 -9.92
CA SER A 28 -2.75 4.11 -9.72
C SER A 28 -3.00 4.46 -8.25
N ASP A 29 -2.59 5.67 -7.88
CA ASP A 29 -2.85 6.24 -6.56
C ASP A 29 -4.36 6.24 -6.26
N PRO A 30 -4.80 5.68 -5.12
CA PRO A 30 -6.21 5.61 -4.75
C PRO A 30 -6.89 6.98 -4.65
N ASP A 31 -6.16 8.00 -4.23
CA ASP A 31 -6.65 9.38 -4.09
C ASP A 31 -6.44 10.18 -5.38
N PHE A 32 -5.43 9.80 -6.19
CA PHE A 32 -5.10 10.46 -7.46
C PHE A 32 -5.01 9.46 -8.63
N PRO A 33 -6.14 9.02 -9.23
CA PRO A 33 -6.16 7.97 -10.25
C PRO A 33 -5.35 8.22 -11.54
N ASN A 34 -4.81 9.43 -11.74
CA ASN A 34 -3.92 9.75 -12.85
C ASN A 34 -2.42 9.64 -12.49
N ASN A 35 -2.10 9.24 -11.26
CA ASN A 35 -0.74 9.07 -10.76
C ASN A 35 -0.41 7.58 -10.69
N ASP A 36 0.37 7.09 -11.66
CA ASP A 36 0.74 5.68 -11.73
C ASP A 36 1.81 5.31 -10.70
N LEU A 37 1.53 4.25 -9.94
CA LEU A 37 2.40 3.73 -8.88
C LEU A 37 3.23 2.53 -9.33
N ASP A 38 3.25 2.25 -10.63
CA ASP A 38 3.91 1.10 -11.22
C ASP A 38 5.35 0.91 -10.72
N GLY A 39 5.57 -0.24 -10.09
CA GLY A 39 6.89 -0.63 -9.58
C GLY A 39 7.42 0.25 -8.45
N TRP A 40 6.56 1.01 -7.78
CA TRP A 40 6.93 1.70 -6.53
C TRP A 40 7.22 0.67 -5.45
N VAL A 41 8.27 0.93 -4.67
CA VAL A 41 8.75 0.02 -3.63
C VAL A 41 8.64 0.68 -2.28
N GLY A 42 8.16 -0.08 -1.31
CA GLY A 42 8.02 0.36 0.07
C GLY A 42 8.02 -0.81 1.05
N LYS A 43 7.87 -0.47 2.33
CA LYS A 43 7.82 -1.40 3.45
C LYS A 43 6.47 -1.32 4.12
N ILE A 44 5.89 -2.47 4.47
CA ILE A 44 4.63 -2.49 5.22
C ILE A 44 4.90 -2.02 6.65
N VAL A 45 4.20 -0.98 7.09
CA VAL A 45 4.29 -0.41 8.44
C VAL A 45 3.02 -0.66 9.27
N GLU A 46 1.88 -0.82 8.61
CA GLU A 46 0.60 -1.13 9.26
C GLU A 46 -0.26 -2.04 8.38
N ARG A 47 -1.25 -2.69 9.00
CA ARG A 47 -2.25 -3.51 8.32
C ARG A 47 -3.59 -3.35 9.00
N ILE A 48 -4.64 -3.20 8.19
CA ILE A 48 -6.03 -3.27 8.63
C ILE A 48 -6.70 -4.45 7.93
N GLU A 49 -7.49 -5.20 8.69
CA GLU A 49 -8.35 -6.25 8.16
C GLU A 49 -9.80 -5.92 8.45
N THR A 50 -10.63 -6.10 7.43
CA THR A 50 -12.08 -6.21 7.56
C THR A 50 -12.51 -7.60 7.08
N PRO A 51 -13.76 -8.03 7.37
CA PRO A 51 -14.28 -9.28 6.81
C PRO A 51 -14.22 -9.35 5.27
N ALA A 52 -14.23 -8.20 4.59
CA ALA A 52 -14.24 -8.13 3.13
C ALA A 52 -12.84 -8.04 2.51
N THR A 53 -11.92 -7.29 3.12
CA THR A 53 -10.62 -6.93 2.51
C THR A 53 -9.49 -6.80 3.52
N VAL A 54 -8.26 -6.92 3.00
CA VAL A 54 -7.01 -6.65 3.71
C VAL A 54 -6.33 -5.48 3.04
N GLN A 55 -5.99 -4.46 3.82
CA GLN A 55 -5.24 -3.30 3.37
C GLN A 55 -3.93 -3.20 4.15
N TYR A 56 -2.90 -2.73 3.47
CA TYR A 56 -1.57 -2.54 4.02
C TYR A 56 -1.17 -1.08 3.87
N LEU A 57 -0.67 -0.49 4.95
CA LEU A 57 -0.02 0.81 4.91
C LEU A 57 1.42 0.60 4.51
N VAL A 58 1.77 1.12 3.34
CA VAL A 58 3.11 1.01 2.77
C VAL A 58 3.82 2.34 2.97
N GLN A 59 4.99 2.29 3.62
CA GLN A 59 5.92 3.42 3.64
C GLN A 59 6.88 3.32 2.46
N TRP A 60 6.91 4.34 1.61
CA TRP A 60 7.75 4.36 0.42
C TRP A 60 9.24 4.40 0.76
N SER A 61 10.05 3.68 -0.01
CA SER A 61 11.51 3.76 0.11
C SER A 61 12.01 5.14 -0.34
N GLU A 62 13.16 5.58 0.18
CA GLU A 62 13.80 6.83 -0.24
C GLU A 62 14.01 6.90 -1.77
N ARG A 63 14.35 5.76 -2.39
CA ARG A 63 14.49 5.62 -3.85
C ARG A 63 13.17 5.81 -4.61
N THR A 64 12.06 5.37 -4.03
CA THR A 64 10.72 5.61 -4.60
C THR A 64 10.39 7.08 -4.47
N LEU A 65 10.57 7.65 -3.28
CA LEU A 65 10.31 9.06 -3.04
C LEU A 65 11.20 9.97 -3.90
N SER A 66 12.40 9.54 -4.31
CA SER A 66 13.31 10.36 -5.12
C SER A 66 12.85 10.51 -6.57
N ARG A 67 11.76 9.82 -6.95
CA ARG A 67 11.07 10.05 -8.22
C ARG A 67 10.28 11.36 -8.21
N PHE A 68 9.92 11.86 -7.03
CA PHE A 68 9.35 13.19 -6.88
C PHE A 68 10.44 14.25 -6.94
N SER A 69 10.09 15.41 -7.52
CA SER A 69 10.97 16.57 -7.47
C SER A 69 11.10 17.07 -6.02
N SER A 70 12.20 17.78 -5.73
CA SER A 70 12.44 18.43 -4.44
C SER A 70 11.28 19.35 -4.05
N GLU A 71 10.76 20.09 -5.03
CA GLU A 71 9.68 21.07 -4.84
C GLU A 71 8.36 20.39 -4.47
N PHE A 72 8.09 19.20 -5.03
CA PHE A 72 6.90 18.42 -4.69
C PHE A 72 6.97 17.88 -3.25
N ARG A 73 8.13 17.37 -2.83
CA ARG A 73 8.35 16.91 -1.45
C ARG A 73 8.16 18.03 -0.44
N GLU A 74 8.73 19.21 -0.70
CA GLU A 74 8.59 20.39 0.15
C GLU A 74 7.12 20.85 0.25
N SER A 75 6.35 20.78 -0.84
CA SER A 75 4.92 21.14 -0.80
C SER A 75 4.08 20.17 0.04
N CYS A 76 4.38 18.87 0.01
CA CYS A 76 3.64 17.88 0.79
C CYS A 76 3.91 17.97 2.30
N GLU A 77 5.14 18.33 2.69
CA GLU A 77 5.47 18.61 4.10
C GLU A 77 4.69 19.83 4.64
N ILE A 78 4.37 20.80 3.78
CA ILE A 78 3.60 21.99 4.14
C ILE A 78 2.10 21.67 4.32
N ASP A 79 1.56 20.75 3.52
CA ASP A 79 0.13 20.43 3.50
C ASP A 79 -0.27 19.25 4.43
N ASP A 80 0.65 18.74 5.27
CA ASP A 80 0.47 17.60 6.19
C ASP A 80 -0.05 16.31 5.49
N PHE A 81 0.16 16.22 4.17
CA PHE A 81 -0.09 14.99 3.44
C PHE A 81 1.08 14.05 3.65
N ALA A 82 0.83 12.91 4.28
CA ALA A 82 1.79 11.81 4.42
C ALA A 82 2.05 11.13 3.08
N ILE A 83 2.69 11.84 2.16
CA ILE A 83 3.09 11.36 0.82
C ILE A 83 3.97 10.11 0.89
N ASP A 84 4.65 9.90 2.01
CA ASP A 84 5.50 8.75 2.28
C ASP A 84 4.72 7.50 2.66
N LEU A 85 3.42 7.60 2.91
CA LEU A 85 2.56 6.52 3.35
C LEU A 85 1.36 6.34 2.41
N MET A 86 0.99 5.08 2.12
CA MET A 86 -0.21 4.80 1.32
C MET A 86 -0.88 3.49 1.70
N TRP A 87 -2.21 3.50 1.79
CA TRP A 87 -3.02 2.29 1.95
C TRP A 87 -3.26 1.63 0.59
N LEU A 88 -2.82 0.39 0.44
CA LEU A 88 -3.03 -0.42 -0.76
C LEU A 88 -3.68 -1.77 -0.43
N LEU A 89 -4.40 -2.34 -1.39
CA LEU A 89 -5.00 -3.66 -1.25
C LEU A 89 -3.92 -4.75 -1.36
N GLU A 90 -4.19 -5.92 -0.76
CA GLU A 90 -3.32 -7.09 -0.93
C GLU A 90 -3.09 -7.45 -2.40
N GLU A 91 -4.09 -7.23 -3.26
CA GLU A 91 -4.02 -7.55 -4.68
C GLU A 91 -3.20 -6.56 -5.50
N ASP A 92 -2.89 -5.38 -4.99
CA ASP A 92 -2.08 -4.35 -5.66
C ASP A 92 -0.57 -4.58 -5.50
N LEU A 93 -0.19 -5.54 -4.64
CA LEU A 93 1.18 -5.71 -4.16
C LEU A 93 1.77 -7.06 -4.58
N ASP A 94 3.06 -7.03 -4.89
CA ASP A 94 3.93 -8.19 -5.03
C ASP A 94 5.05 -8.13 -3.98
N ALA A 95 5.58 -9.30 -3.60
CA ALA A 95 6.78 -9.37 -2.77
C ALA A 95 7.99 -8.79 -3.53
N ALA A 96 8.60 -7.75 -2.98
CA ALA A 96 9.84 -7.20 -3.53
C ALA A 96 11.00 -8.06 -3.03
N HIS A 97 11.41 -9.03 -3.85
CA HIS A 97 12.67 -9.72 -3.61
C HIS A 97 13.81 -8.73 -3.89
N GLY A 98 14.71 -8.59 -2.93
CA GLY A 98 15.90 -7.72 -3.01
C GLY A 98 16.86 -8.14 -4.11
#